data_AF-A0A7K1AV14-F1
#
_entry.id   AF-A0A7K1AV14-F1
#
_cell.length_a   1.000
_cell.length_b   1.000
_cell.length_c   1.000
_cell.angle_alpha   90.00
_cell.angle_beta   90.00
_cell.angle_gamma   90.00
#
_symmetry.space_group_name_H-M   'P 1'
#
loop_
_entity.id
_entity.type
_entity.pdbx_description
1 polymer ?
#
loop_
_entity_poly.entity_id
_entity_poly.type
_entity_poly.pdbx_seq_one_letter_code
_entity_poly.pdbx_strand_id
1 'polypeptide(L)'
;MRKALRILPPVLALLLVATMAQAATAPKPGSVCSKAGQSITVNKKKYTCVKSGKKLLWNKGVTVAAPKPSATPTVKELKYETELSPINLAAYKEFIKTYKARMTTEVPNVEFIVEPKMDKVLLKQIVDNINVSAKFFAQERPLNVPLKIWIAMSSEFQWIYDNMTEVLPSQLLEGGWLDMKLARSKAEPNGFMGGGAAGDTKSGVATLFFNGSTKANWGDAFWSQVPAHEFTHVVQRYELGNSMGPMLCWVREGNANYYGWLIAGRNSQAAYRNFWLQALSRIPTLAEVPDYQSKSAAYWADFFVQGELKKPNECDPWINYIVGAMAFQYLGGTYGNDAIQSFYMGLKDGWKGVCSYPISSAGVPCESWKIVFKKSFGVTPEQLYPKFGQYIAAEIKWAKGKKVYWNQEALKIAPIPKD
;
A
#
# COMPACT_ATOMS: atom_id res chain seq x y z
N MET A 1 24.56 39.14 49.11
CA MET A 1 23.09 39.32 49.16
C MET A 1 22.43 38.00 48.80
N ARG A 2 21.59 37.47 49.70
CA ARG A 2 20.85 36.21 49.55
C ARG A 2 19.69 36.41 48.57
N LYS A 3 19.54 35.53 47.56
CA LYS A 3 18.23 35.17 47.00
C LYS A 3 18.24 33.67 46.66
N ALA A 4 17.38 32.95 47.38
CA ALA A 4 17.08 31.55 47.17
C ALA A 4 16.10 31.40 46.01
N LEU A 5 16.23 30.34 45.21
CA LEU A 5 15.06 29.69 44.60
C LEU A 5 15.34 28.23 44.18
N ARG A 6 14.87 27.32 45.04
CA ARG A 6 14.14 26.07 44.78
C ARG A 6 14.69 25.08 43.73
N ILE A 7 15.27 24.01 44.26
CA ILE A 7 15.48 22.70 43.62
C ILE A 7 14.14 21.97 43.53
N LEU A 8 13.79 21.42 42.36
CA LEU A 8 12.76 20.40 42.18
C LEU A 8 13.33 19.29 41.27
N PRO A 9 13.38 18.01 41.69
CA PRO A 9 13.75 16.91 40.81
C PRO A 9 12.52 16.37 40.05
N PRO A 10 12.68 15.80 38.85
CA PRO A 10 11.58 15.19 38.12
C PRO A 10 11.24 13.82 38.72
N VAL A 11 9.98 13.63 39.13
CA VAL A 11 9.43 12.32 39.51
C VAL A 11 9.10 11.55 38.23
N LEU A 12 9.94 10.56 37.95
CA LEU A 12 9.73 9.52 36.94
C LEU A 12 8.67 8.53 37.46
N ALA A 13 7.41 8.70 37.08
CA ALA A 13 6.35 7.74 37.39
C ALA A 13 6.33 6.60 36.35
N LEU A 14 7.04 5.52 36.66
CA LEU A 14 6.93 4.22 35.98
C LEU A 14 5.55 3.60 36.31
N LEU A 15 4.65 3.53 35.34
CA LEU A 15 3.40 2.76 35.43
C LEU A 15 3.70 1.26 35.29
N LEU A 16 4.09 0.61 36.39
CA LEU A 16 3.97 -0.84 36.53
C LEU A 16 2.51 -1.17 36.88
N VAL A 17 1.77 -1.76 35.92
CA VAL A 17 0.54 -2.48 36.25
C VAL A 17 0.94 -3.84 36.82
N ALA A 18 1.32 -3.86 38.10
CA ALA A 18 1.37 -5.09 38.87
C ALA A 18 -0.07 -5.54 39.15
N THR A 19 -0.50 -6.63 38.52
CA THR A 19 -1.71 -7.34 38.90
C THR A 19 -1.53 -7.93 40.29
N MET A 20 -1.88 -7.17 41.32
CA MET A 20 -2.08 -7.74 42.65
C MET A 20 -3.35 -8.60 42.63
N ALA A 21 -3.18 -9.89 42.35
CA ALA A 21 -4.13 -10.90 42.75
C ALA A 21 -4.09 -11.01 44.28
N GLN A 22 -4.74 -10.07 44.97
CA GLN A 22 -5.04 -10.24 46.38
C GLN A 22 -6.01 -11.42 46.49
N ALA A 23 -5.67 -12.40 47.32
CA ALA A 23 -6.57 -13.49 47.70
C ALA A 23 -7.80 -12.88 48.38
N ALA A 24 -8.82 -12.54 47.61
CA ALA A 24 -10.06 -12.00 48.13
C ALA A 24 -10.77 -13.09 48.94
N THR A 25 -10.84 -12.91 50.25
CA THR A 25 -11.64 -13.76 51.13
C THR A 25 -13.11 -13.63 50.79
N ALA A 26 -13.88 -14.73 50.92
CA ALA A 26 -15.31 -14.72 50.62
C ALA A 26 -16.05 -13.66 51.48
N PRO A 27 -16.88 -12.79 50.87
CA PRO A 27 -17.69 -11.85 51.64
C PRO A 27 -18.63 -12.57 52.60
N LYS A 28 -18.78 -12.05 53.82
CA LYS A 28 -19.74 -12.60 54.79
C LYS A 28 -21.17 -12.32 54.29
N PRO A 29 -22.01 -13.35 54.05
CA PRO A 29 -23.39 -13.14 53.63
C PRO A 29 -24.15 -12.24 54.59
N GLY A 30 -24.93 -11.30 54.06
CA GLY A 30 -25.69 -10.33 54.86
C GLY A 30 -24.86 -9.14 55.38
N SER A 31 -23.55 -9.07 55.10
CA SER A 31 -22.76 -7.87 55.40
C SER A 31 -22.97 -6.76 54.37
N VAL A 32 -22.76 -5.51 54.78
CA VAL A 32 -22.96 -4.32 53.94
C VAL A 32 -21.96 -4.31 52.79
N CYS A 33 -22.45 -3.99 51.59
CA CYS A 33 -21.64 -3.80 50.40
C CYS A 33 -21.86 -2.40 49.82
N SER A 34 -20.85 -1.89 49.12
CA SER A 34 -20.78 -0.48 48.71
C SER A 34 -21.57 -0.17 47.44
N LYS A 35 -21.75 -1.15 46.55
CA LYS A 35 -22.39 -0.93 45.23
C LYS A 35 -23.24 -2.11 44.78
N ALA A 36 -24.51 -1.84 44.49
CA ALA A 36 -25.43 -2.85 43.96
C ALA A 36 -24.90 -3.44 42.65
N GLY A 37 -25.00 -4.77 42.50
CA GLY A 37 -24.49 -5.49 41.32
C GLY A 37 -22.99 -5.81 41.36
N GLN A 38 -22.23 -5.27 42.32
CA GLN A 38 -20.84 -5.69 42.55
C GLN A 38 -20.80 -7.20 42.82
N SER A 39 -19.88 -7.90 42.15
CA SER A 39 -19.74 -9.35 42.28
C SER A 39 -18.30 -9.74 42.61
N ILE A 40 -18.15 -10.74 43.49
CA ILE A 40 -16.85 -11.35 43.83
C ILE A 40 -17.00 -12.86 43.75
N THR A 41 -16.05 -13.55 43.13
CA THR A 41 -16.05 -15.02 43.04
C THR A 41 -14.94 -15.58 43.92
N VAL A 42 -15.29 -16.40 44.91
CA VAL A 42 -14.35 -17.08 45.80
C VAL A 42 -14.79 -18.54 45.94
N ASN A 43 -13.86 -19.49 45.86
CA ASN A 43 -14.14 -20.93 46.04
C ASN A 43 -15.33 -21.45 45.21
N LYS A 44 -15.38 -21.10 43.90
CA LYS A 44 -16.44 -21.48 42.94
C LYS A 44 -17.85 -20.97 43.29
N LYS A 45 -17.97 -20.01 44.20
CA LYS A 45 -19.22 -19.31 44.50
C LYS A 45 -19.11 -17.85 44.08
N LYS A 46 -20.11 -17.34 43.36
CA LYS A 46 -20.25 -15.93 43.00
C LYS A 46 -21.15 -15.24 44.01
N TYR A 47 -20.58 -14.30 44.75
CA TYR A 47 -21.28 -13.42 45.67
C TYR A 47 -21.67 -12.15 44.92
N THR A 48 -22.92 -11.70 45.09
CA THR A 48 -23.42 -10.47 44.47
C THR A 48 -24.00 -9.56 45.54
N CYS A 49 -23.65 -8.27 45.49
CA CYS A 49 -24.23 -7.23 46.30
C CYS A 49 -25.65 -6.93 45.81
N VAL A 50 -26.66 -7.25 46.64
CA VAL A 50 -28.08 -7.13 46.29
C VAL A 50 -28.81 -6.21 47.27
N LYS A 51 -29.88 -5.57 46.80
CA LYS A 51 -30.73 -4.74 47.65
C LYS A 51 -31.62 -5.64 48.51
N SER A 52 -31.56 -5.46 49.83
CA SER A 52 -32.43 -6.11 50.80
C SER A 52 -33.05 -5.05 51.71
N GLY A 53 -34.34 -4.77 51.49
CA GLY A 53 -35.00 -3.61 52.09
C GLY A 53 -34.35 -2.29 51.69
N LYS A 54 -33.93 -1.49 52.68
CA LYS A 54 -33.24 -0.20 52.49
C LYS A 54 -31.70 -0.30 52.42
N LYS A 55 -31.12 -1.50 52.56
CA LYS A 55 -29.65 -1.70 52.60
C LYS A 55 -29.15 -2.52 51.40
N LEU A 56 -27.86 -2.38 51.09
CA LEU A 56 -27.15 -3.21 50.13
C LEU A 56 -26.33 -4.27 50.89
N LEU A 57 -26.64 -5.55 50.68
CA LEU A 57 -26.02 -6.67 51.39
C LEU A 57 -25.48 -7.71 50.41
N TRP A 58 -24.37 -8.37 50.79
CA TRP A 58 -23.88 -9.54 50.06
C TRP A 58 -24.87 -10.71 50.14
N ASN A 59 -25.18 -11.34 49.01
CA ASN A 59 -25.98 -12.56 48.99
C ASN A 59 -25.21 -13.77 49.58
N LYS A 60 -25.87 -14.92 49.68
CA LYS A 60 -25.28 -16.15 50.24
C LYS A 60 -24.23 -16.84 49.32
N GLY A 61 -23.91 -16.24 48.18
CA GLY A 61 -23.09 -16.84 47.14
C GLY A 61 -23.88 -17.89 46.35
N VAL A 62 -23.77 -17.86 45.02
CA VAL A 62 -24.37 -18.85 44.12
C VAL A 62 -23.25 -19.71 43.56
N THR A 63 -23.40 -21.03 43.62
CA THR A 63 -22.45 -21.97 43.01
C THR A 63 -22.37 -21.70 41.51
N VAL A 64 -21.17 -21.37 41.03
CA VAL A 64 -20.89 -21.24 39.61
C VAL A 64 -20.70 -22.66 39.10
N ALA A 65 -21.67 -23.17 38.34
CA ALA A 65 -21.51 -24.44 37.63
C ALA A 65 -20.24 -24.35 36.77
N ALA A 66 -19.41 -25.40 36.79
CA ALA A 66 -18.31 -25.51 35.84
C ALA A 66 -18.90 -25.30 34.43
N PRO A 67 -18.29 -24.47 33.56
CA PRO A 67 -18.77 -24.33 32.21
C PRO A 67 -18.79 -25.73 31.60
N LYS A 68 -20.01 -26.23 31.29
CA LYS A 68 -20.19 -27.35 30.38
C LYS A 68 -19.35 -27.00 29.16
N PRO A 69 -18.52 -27.91 28.61
CA PRO A 69 -17.81 -27.64 27.36
C PRO A 69 -18.88 -27.27 26.33
N SER A 70 -19.03 -25.97 26.13
CA SER A 70 -19.75 -25.44 24.99
C SER A 70 -18.97 -25.97 23.81
N ALA A 71 -19.66 -26.59 22.85
CA ALA A 71 -19.04 -26.85 21.56
C ALA A 71 -18.36 -25.55 21.17
N THR A 72 -17.01 -25.57 21.13
CA THR A 72 -16.25 -24.50 20.49
C THR A 72 -16.92 -24.39 19.13
N PRO A 73 -17.49 -23.23 18.74
CA PRO A 73 -17.97 -23.08 17.39
C PRO A 73 -16.78 -23.47 16.53
N THR A 74 -16.93 -24.55 15.75
CA THR A 74 -15.93 -24.96 14.79
C THR A 74 -15.82 -23.77 13.86
N VAL A 75 -14.85 -22.90 14.12
CA VAL A 75 -14.47 -21.85 13.18
C VAL A 75 -14.01 -22.64 11.99
N LYS A 76 -14.90 -22.81 11.02
CA LYS A 76 -14.58 -23.36 9.71
C LYS A 76 -13.48 -22.43 9.23
N GLU A 77 -12.24 -22.92 9.26
CA GLU A 77 -11.09 -22.17 8.77
C GLU A 77 -11.43 -21.80 7.33
N LEU A 78 -11.68 -20.52 7.10
CA LEU A 78 -12.01 -20.02 5.77
C LEU A 78 -10.73 -20.15 4.96
N LYS A 79 -10.63 -21.26 4.22
CA LYS A 79 -9.55 -21.49 3.25
C LYS A 79 -9.85 -20.61 2.05
N TYR A 80 -9.13 -19.51 1.94
CA TYR A 80 -9.19 -18.63 0.79
C TYR A 80 -8.29 -19.13 -0.33
N GLU A 81 -8.73 -18.92 -1.57
CA GLU A 81 -7.94 -19.23 -2.76
C GLU A 81 -6.64 -18.41 -2.78
N THR A 82 -5.53 -19.08 -3.03
CA THR A 82 -4.19 -18.48 -3.10
C THR A 82 -3.49 -18.79 -4.41
N GLU A 83 -4.09 -19.58 -5.30
CA GLU A 83 -3.42 -19.98 -6.54
C GLU A 83 -3.08 -18.77 -7.40
N LEU A 84 -1.91 -18.81 -8.01
CA LEU A 84 -1.39 -17.88 -9.00
C LEU A 84 -0.85 -18.72 -10.15
N SER A 85 -0.71 -18.17 -11.35
CA SER A 85 0.02 -18.87 -12.41
C SER A 85 1.49 -19.07 -12.01
N PRO A 86 2.21 -20.03 -12.63
CA PRO A 86 3.58 -20.34 -12.21
C PRO A 86 4.54 -19.14 -12.21
N ILE A 87 4.49 -18.31 -13.25
CA ILE A 87 5.35 -17.11 -13.37
C ILE A 87 4.93 -16.04 -12.35
N ASN A 88 3.63 -15.80 -12.17
CA ASN A 88 3.13 -14.85 -11.17
C ASN A 88 3.49 -15.30 -9.74
N LEU A 89 3.38 -16.60 -9.44
CA LEU A 89 3.79 -17.18 -8.17
C LEU A 89 5.30 -17.05 -7.94
N ALA A 90 6.12 -17.27 -8.98
CA ALA A 90 7.56 -17.07 -8.91
C ALA A 90 7.90 -15.60 -8.60
N ALA A 91 7.25 -14.66 -9.30
CA ALA A 91 7.41 -13.23 -9.07
C ALA A 91 7.04 -12.82 -7.63
N TYR A 92 5.90 -13.30 -7.13
CA TYR A 92 5.46 -13.05 -5.76
C TYR A 92 6.46 -13.62 -4.73
N LYS A 93 6.93 -14.86 -4.93
CA LYS A 93 7.90 -15.50 -4.02
C LYS A 93 9.24 -14.77 -4.00
N GLU A 94 9.75 -14.37 -5.16
CA GLU A 94 11.01 -13.62 -5.25
C GLU A 94 10.89 -12.24 -4.61
N PHE A 95 9.75 -11.56 -4.80
CA PHE A 95 9.45 -10.34 -4.07
C PHE A 95 9.44 -10.57 -2.56
N ILE A 96 8.71 -11.56 -2.04
CA ILE A 96 8.63 -11.83 -0.59
C ILE A 96 10.01 -12.14 0.00
N LYS A 97 10.84 -12.89 -0.72
CA LYS A 97 12.23 -13.16 -0.35
C LYS A 97 13.04 -11.87 -0.24
N THR A 98 12.98 -11.03 -1.28
CA THR A 98 13.72 -9.75 -1.32
C THR A 98 13.21 -8.77 -0.26
N TYR A 99 11.89 -8.65 -0.12
CA TYR A 99 11.21 -7.85 0.89
C TYR A 99 11.75 -8.17 2.28
N LYS A 100 11.72 -9.44 2.67
CA LYS A 100 12.21 -9.88 3.99
C LYS A 100 13.70 -9.60 4.19
N ALA A 101 14.51 -9.77 3.14
CA ALA A 101 15.96 -9.52 3.21
C ALA A 101 16.32 -8.03 3.36
N ARG A 102 15.45 -7.13 2.90
CA ARG A 102 15.71 -5.67 2.92
C ARG A 102 15.10 -4.94 4.12
N MET A 103 14.25 -5.60 4.92
CA MET A 103 13.62 -4.93 6.06
C MET A 103 14.64 -4.54 7.13
N THR A 104 14.43 -3.35 7.70
CA THR A 104 15.27 -2.75 8.74
C THR A 104 14.42 -2.09 9.81
N THR A 105 15.00 -1.92 11.01
CA THR A 105 14.42 -1.14 12.11
C THR A 105 14.64 0.36 11.95
N GLU A 106 15.49 0.78 11.01
CA GLU A 106 15.69 2.20 10.70
C GLU A 106 14.38 2.88 10.30
N VAL A 107 14.20 4.10 10.81
CA VAL A 107 13.01 4.91 10.57
C VAL A 107 13.26 5.80 9.34
N PRO A 108 12.45 5.68 8.28
CA PRO A 108 12.57 6.57 7.12
C PRO A 108 12.36 8.04 7.49
N ASN A 109 13.13 8.95 6.88
CA ASN A 109 12.98 10.41 7.02
C ASN A 109 11.76 10.90 6.22
N VAL A 110 10.57 10.62 6.73
CA VAL A 110 9.30 10.94 6.10
C VAL A 110 8.48 11.84 7.01
N GLU A 111 8.13 13.02 6.50
CA GLU A 111 7.20 13.94 7.15
C GLU A 111 5.78 13.70 6.61
N PHE A 112 4.90 13.17 7.46
CA PHE A 112 3.48 13.02 7.15
C PHE A 112 2.71 14.28 7.58
N ILE A 113 2.19 15.02 6.60
CA ILE A 113 1.42 16.24 6.79
C ILE A 113 -0.04 15.89 6.54
N VAL A 114 -0.83 15.82 7.62
CA VAL A 114 -2.15 15.17 7.60
C VAL A 114 -3.25 16.18 7.89
N GLU A 115 -4.25 16.22 7.01
CA GLU A 115 -5.46 17.02 7.20
C GLU A 115 -6.28 16.46 8.39
N PRO A 116 -6.79 17.31 9.30
CA PRO A 116 -7.44 16.89 10.55
C PRO A 116 -8.60 15.88 10.45
N LYS A 117 -9.34 15.83 9.34
CA LYS A 117 -10.47 14.92 9.13
C LYS A 117 -10.06 13.60 8.48
N MET A 118 -8.77 13.36 8.27
CA MET A 118 -8.28 12.11 7.69
C MET A 118 -8.75 10.89 8.50
N ASP A 119 -9.33 9.90 7.82
CA ASP A 119 -9.71 8.64 8.46
C ASP A 119 -8.48 7.92 9.02
N LYS A 120 -8.55 7.51 10.29
CA LYS A 120 -7.40 6.94 11.00
C LYS A 120 -6.99 5.56 10.50
N VAL A 121 -7.92 4.76 9.97
CA VAL A 121 -7.63 3.42 9.44
C VAL A 121 -6.93 3.56 8.09
N LEU A 122 -7.42 4.46 7.23
CA LEU A 122 -6.78 4.76 5.96
C LEU A 122 -5.42 5.46 6.15
N LEU A 123 -5.30 6.37 7.11
CA LEU A 123 -4.03 6.99 7.46
C LEU A 123 -3.01 5.93 7.88
N LYS A 124 -3.39 4.99 8.75
CA LYS A 124 -2.52 3.88 9.14
C LYS A 124 -2.07 3.07 7.92
N GLN A 125 -2.99 2.79 7.00
CA GLN A 125 -2.66 2.05 5.78
C GLN A 125 -1.61 2.77 4.91
N ILE A 126 -1.77 4.08 4.74
CA ILE A 126 -0.80 4.90 4.00
C ILE A 126 0.57 4.86 4.70
N VAL A 127 0.61 5.15 6.00
CA VAL A 127 1.85 5.21 6.79
C VAL A 127 2.58 3.85 6.77
N ASP A 128 1.87 2.75 7.00
CA ASP A 128 2.45 1.40 6.98
C ASP A 128 3.06 1.08 5.61
N ASN A 129 2.31 1.33 4.53
CA ASN A 129 2.77 1.02 3.18
C ASN A 129 3.90 1.94 2.71
N ILE A 130 3.93 3.21 3.13
CA ILE A 130 5.04 4.13 2.85
C ILE A 130 6.30 3.68 3.59
N ASN A 131 6.20 3.38 4.89
CA ASN A 131 7.34 2.94 5.68
C ASN A 131 7.95 1.66 5.13
N VAL A 132 7.11 0.70 4.74
CA VAL A 132 7.58 -0.54 4.10
C VAL A 132 8.21 -0.26 2.74
N SER A 133 7.59 0.56 1.90
CA SER A 133 8.15 0.93 0.60
C SER A 133 9.53 1.58 0.74
N ALA A 134 9.69 2.52 1.67
CA ALA A 134 10.96 3.17 1.93
C ALA A 134 12.05 2.19 2.35
N LYS A 135 11.74 1.23 3.23
CA LYS A 135 12.69 0.18 3.65
C LYS A 135 13.02 -0.76 2.49
N PHE A 136 12.03 -1.15 1.70
CA PHE A 136 12.24 -2.03 0.55
C PHE A 136 13.17 -1.40 -0.49
N PHE A 137 13.03 -0.11 -0.75
CA PHE A 137 13.85 0.65 -1.71
C PHE A 137 15.04 1.37 -1.07
N ALA A 138 15.46 1.00 0.15
CA ALA A 138 16.50 1.73 0.87
C ALA A 138 17.88 1.70 0.18
N GLN A 139 18.13 0.71 -0.67
CA GLN A 139 19.36 0.61 -1.46
C GLN A 139 19.40 1.64 -2.59
N GLU A 140 18.23 1.96 -3.16
CA GLU A 140 18.09 2.81 -4.33
C GLU A 140 17.71 4.25 -3.93
N ARG A 141 16.97 4.41 -2.83
CA ARG A 141 16.72 5.69 -2.19
C ARG A 141 17.02 5.59 -0.69
N PRO A 142 18.18 6.11 -0.22
CA PRO A 142 18.57 6.02 1.18
C PRO A 142 17.51 6.60 2.14
N LEU A 143 17.34 5.95 3.29
CA LEU A 143 16.28 6.27 4.27
C LEU A 143 16.39 7.67 4.87
N ASN A 144 17.58 8.26 4.88
CA ASN A 144 17.82 9.61 5.39
C ASN A 144 17.42 10.72 4.41
N VAL A 145 17.15 10.39 3.14
CA VAL A 145 16.70 11.36 2.13
C VAL A 145 15.28 11.82 2.47
N PRO A 146 15.06 13.12 2.75
CA PRO A 146 13.78 13.62 3.23
C PRO A 146 12.66 13.42 2.19
N LEU A 147 11.45 13.17 2.68
CA LEU A 147 10.23 13.03 1.88
C LEU A 147 9.06 13.71 2.61
N LYS A 148 8.30 14.56 1.93
CA LYS A 148 7.06 15.16 2.46
C LYS A 148 5.84 14.52 1.84
N ILE A 149 4.83 14.22 2.65
CA ILE A 149 3.61 13.54 2.18
C ILE A 149 2.39 14.26 2.70
N TRP A 150 1.57 14.79 1.79
CA TRP A 150 0.29 15.43 2.09
C TRP A 150 -0.84 14.41 2.07
N ILE A 151 -1.62 14.31 3.14
CA ILE A 151 -2.66 13.28 3.27
C ILE A 151 -3.98 13.92 3.67
N ALA A 152 -5.04 13.65 2.91
CA ALA A 152 -6.38 14.11 3.25
C ALA A 152 -7.46 13.10 2.82
N MET A 153 -8.70 13.31 3.27
CA MET A 153 -9.84 12.68 2.61
C MET A 153 -10.13 13.37 1.28
N SER A 154 -10.75 12.67 0.32
CA SER A 154 -11.14 13.22 -0.97
C SER A 154 -12.09 14.42 -0.84
N SER A 155 -12.91 14.47 0.21
CA SER A 155 -13.78 15.62 0.49
C SER A 155 -12.99 16.87 0.85
N GLU A 156 -11.74 16.71 1.26
CA GLU A 156 -10.82 17.77 1.68
C GLU A 156 -9.70 17.96 0.66
N PHE A 157 -9.85 17.49 -0.58
CA PHE A 157 -8.80 17.59 -1.62
C PHE A 157 -8.39 19.04 -1.90
N GLN A 158 -9.26 20.02 -1.67
CA GLN A 158 -8.90 21.44 -1.75
C GLN A 158 -7.71 21.78 -0.85
N TRP A 159 -7.62 21.18 0.35
CA TRP A 159 -6.48 21.36 1.24
C TRP A 159 -5.18 20.83 0.62
N ILE A 160 -5.21 19.67 -0.05
CA ILE A 160 -4.05 19.17 -0.81
C ILE A 160 -3.70 20.14 -1.94
N TYR A 161 -4.70 20.58 -2.71
CA TYR A 161 -4.51 21.50 -3.83
C TYR A 161 -3.79 22.79 -3.38
N ASP A 162 -4.28 23.44 -2.33
CA ASP A 162 -3.75 24.71 -1.84
C ASP A 162 -2.30 24.53 -1.36
N ASN A 163 -2.04 23.53 -0.53
CA ASN A 163 -0.69 23.27 0.01
C ASN A 163 0.29 22.88 -1.10
N MET A 164 -0.11 22.04 -2.05
CA MET A 164 0.77 21.62 -3.15
C MET A 164 1.09 22.79 -4.10
N THR A 165 0.11 23.63 -4.39
CA THR A 165 0.31 24.85 -5.19
C THR A 165 1.31 25.80 -4.54
N GLU A 166 1.28 25.90 -3.21
CA GLU A 166 2.22 26.72 -2.44
C GLU A 166 3.65 26.18 -2.53
N VAL A 167 3.86 24.87 -2.35
CA VAL A 167 5.20 24.30 -2.21
C VAL A 167 5.86 23.88 -3.52
N LEU A 168 5.11 23.68 -4.60
CA LEU A 168 5.65 23.24 -5.88
C LEU A 168 6.12 24.42 -6.75
N PRO A 169 7.25 24.26 -7.48
CA PRO A 169 7.58 25.13 -8.60
C PRO A 169 6.45 25.17 -9.65
N SER A 170 6.24 26.31 -10.28
CA SER A 170 5.16 26.48 -11.27
C SER A 170 5.27 25.51 -12.45
N GLN A 171 6.50 25.14 -12.83
CA GLN A 171 6.78 24.19 -13.90
C GLN A 171 6.23 22.80 -13.59
N LEU A 172 6.19 22.40 -12.32
CA LEU A 172 5.63 21.10 -11.91
C LEU A 172 4.10 21.12 -11.84
N LEU A 173 3.46 22.29 -11.96
CA LEU A 173 2.01 22.46 -12.03
C LEU A 173 1.50 22.59 -13.48
N GLU A 174 2.41 22.71 -14.45
CA GLU A 174 2.07 22.77 -15.87
C GLU A 174 1.27 21.52 -16.32
N GLY A 175 0.40 21.71 -17.31
CA GLY A 175 -0.47 20.64 -17.82
C GLY A 175 -1.75 20.42 -17.01
N GLY A 176 -1.97 21.15 -15.90
CA GLY A 176 -3.26 21.17 -15.18
C GLY A 176 -3.63 19.86 -14.48
N TRP A 177 -2.65 18.99 -14.20
CA TRP A 177 -2.90 17.69 -13.59
C TRP A 177 -3.50 17.80 -12.18
N LEU A 178 -3.11 18.83 -11.42
CA LEU A 178 -3.62 19.06 -10.06
C LEU A 178 -5.05 19.62 -10.10
N ASP A 179 -5.35 20.51 -11.06
CA ASP A 179 -6.70 21.01 -11.32
C ASP A 179 -7.64 19.88 -11.73
N MET A 180 -7.19 18.97 -12.61
CA MET A 180 -7.94 17.79 -13.01
C MET A 180 -8.29 16.91 -11.79
N LYS A 181 -7.35 16.69 -10.87
CA LYS A 181 -7.61 15.88 -9.67
C LYS A 181 -8.58 16.57 -8.71
N LEU A 182 -8.51 17.90 -8.57
CA LEU A 182 -9.49 18.68 -7.82
C LEU A 182 -10.88 18.64 -8.45
N ALA A 183 -10.97 18.71 -9.78
CA ALA A 183 -12.25 18.57 -10.48
C ALA A 183 -12.85 17.17 -10.27
N ARG A 184 -12.03 16.12 -10.38
CA ARG A 184 -12.44 14.73 -10.11
C ARG A 184 -12.92 14.53 -8.67
N SER A 185 -12.23 15.10 -7.68
CA SER A 185 -12.63 14.98 -6.28
C SER A 185 -14.01 15.59 -5.99
N LYS A 186 -14.43 16.57 -6.80
CA LYS A 186 -15.75 17.22 -6.74
C LYS A 186 -16.81 16.49 -7.56
N ALA A 187 -16.44 15.93 -8.71
CA ALA A 187 -17.38 15.31 -9.66
C ALA A 187 -17.70 13.85 -9.34
N GLU A 188 -16.76 13.10 -8.77
CA GLU A 188 -16.95 11.68 -8.49
C GLU A 188 -17.86 11.49 -7.26
N PRO A 189 -18.98 10.74 -7.36
CA PRO A 189 -20.02 10.70 -6.32
C PRO A 189 -19.57 10.09 -4.98
N ASN A 190 -18.45 9.35 -4.98
CA ASN A 190 -17.86 8.77 -3.77
C ASN A 190 -16.48 9.37 -3.46
N GLY A 191 -16.16 10.52 -4.06
CA GLY A 191 -14.82 11.10 -4.07
C GLY A 191 -13.83 10.32 -4.94
N PHE A 192 -12.77 11.03 -5.32
CA PHE A 192 -11.60 10.47 -6.00
C PHE A 192 -10.72 9.78 -4.96
N MET A 193 -10.21 8.59 -5.27
CA MET A 193 -9.19 7.90 -4.46
C MET A 193 -7.90 7.82 -5.26
N GLY A 194 -6.78 8.23 -4.67
CA GLY A 194 -5.51 8.20 -5.39
C GLY A 194 -4.37 8.87 -4.65
N GLY A 195 -3.31 9.12 -5.41
CA GLY A 195 -2.15 9.86 -4.97
C GLY A 195 -1.45 10.53 -6.14
N GLY A 196 -0.26 11.06 -5.88
CA GLY A 196 0.61 11.59 -6.92
C GLY A 196 2.00 11.93 -6.42
N ALA A 197 3.02 11.49 -7.15
CA ALA A 197 4.42 11.88 -6.97
C ALA A 197 4.78 13.13 -7.79
N ALA A 198 4.55 14.30 -7.21
CA ALA A 198 4.67 15.59 -7.90
C ALA A 198 6.11 16.03 -8.20
N GLY A 199 7.12 15.38 -7.63
CA GLY A 199 8.53 15.75 -7.77
C GLY A 199 9.02 16.56 -6.58
N ASP A 200 9.97 17.46 -6.80
CA ASP A 200 10.60 18.22 -5.72
C ASP A 200 9.90 19.56 -5.47
N THR A 201 9.73 19.88 -4.20
CA THR A 201 9.27 21.20 -3.73
C THR A 201 10.30 22.29 -4.04
N LYS A 202 9.92 23.56 -3.87
CA LYS A 202 10.82 24.73 -3.99
C LYS A 202 12.05 24.64 -3.07
N SER A 203 11.98 23.87 -1.97
CA SER A 203 13.10 23.63 -1.07
C SER A 203 13.97 22.42 -1.46
N GLY A 204 13.71 21.77 -2.60
CA GLY A 204 14.46 20.61 -3.07
C GLY A 204 14.12 19.30 -2.37
N VAL A 205 13.00 19.24 -1.64
CA VAL A 205 12.52 18.00 -0.98
C VAL A 205 11.43 17.36 -1.84
N ALA A 206 11.58 16.07 -2.16
CA ALA A 206 10.58 15.28 -2.86
C ALA A 206 9.24 15.27 -2.12
N THR A 207 8.13 15.35 -2.85
CA THR A 207 6.78 15.38 -2.28
C THR A 207 5.79 14.44 -2.98
N LEU A 208 4.91 13.86 -2.16
CA LEU A 208 3.78 13.02 -2.55
C LEU A 208 2.49 13.59 -1.97
N PHE A 209 1.34 13.17 -2.50
CA PHE A 209 0.10 13.25 -1.75
C PHE A 209 -0.73 11.98 -1.88
N PHE A 210 -1.66 11.80 -0.94
CA PHE A 210 -2.67 10.75 -0.95
C PHE A 210 -4.03 11.29 -0.55
N ASN A 211 -5.07 10.84 -1.24
CA ASN A 211 -6.45 11.12 -0.90
C ASN A 211 -7.29 9.84 -0.83
N GLY A 212 -7.79 9.53 0.37
CA GLY A 212 -8.69 8.40 0.61
C GLY A 212 -10.16 8.79 0.45
N SER A 213 -11.05 7.82 0.26
CA SER A 213 -12.50 8.05 0.31
C SER A 213 -13.20 7.03 1.18
N THR A 214 -14.49 7.22 1.44
CA THR A 214 -15.28 6.34 2.31
C THR A 214 -15.47 4.92 1.75
N LYS A 215 -15.06 4.66 0.50
CA LYS A 215 -15.06 3.33 -0.13
C LYS A 215 -13.71 2.62 -0.01
N ALA A 216 -12.63 3.36 0.24
CA ALA A 216 -11.28 2.82 0.38
C ALA A 216 -11.21 1.84 1.55
N ASN A 217 -10.47 0.76 1.37
CA ASN A 217 -10.14 -0.18 2.44
C ASN A 217 -8.95 -1.08 2.04
N TRP A 218 -8.39 -1.82 3.00
CA TRP A 218 -7.26 -2.73 2.82
C TRP A 218 -7.47 -3.85 1.80
N GLY A 219 -8.72 -4.22 1.53
CA GLY A 219 -9.07 -5.25 0.54
C GLY A 219 -9.31 -4.69 -0.86
N ASP A 220 -9.25 -3.38 -1.05
CA ASP A 220 -9.45 -2.74 -2.35
C ASP A 220 -8.10 -2.56 -3.06
N ALA A 221 -7.92 -3.24 -4.20
CA ALA A 221 -6.72 -3.18 -5.03
C ALA A 221 -6.44 -1.79 -5.58
N PHE A 222 -7.47 -1.00 -5.83
CA PHE A 222 -7.36 0.34 -6.43
C PHE A 222 -6.90 1.37 -5.42
N TRP A 223 -7.10 1.10 -4.13
CA TRP A 223 -6.63 1.92 -3.02
C TRP A 223 -5.32 1.40 -2.44
N SER A 224 -5.26 0.11 -2.11
CA SER A 224 -4.21 -0.45 -1.26
C SER A 224 -2.82 -0.38 -1.88
N GLN A 225 -2.76 -0.38 -3.22
CA GLN A 225 -1.54 -0.26 -3.98
C GLN A 225 -0.99 1.17 -4.06
N VAL A 226 -1.86 2.18 -3.91
CA VAL A 226 -1.55 3.59 -4.21
C VAL A 226 -0.34 4.10 -3.43
N PRO A 227 -0.21 3.88 -2.10
CA PRO A 227 0.93 4.39 -1.36
C PRO A 227 2.27 3.88 -1.89
N ALA A 228 2.35 2.59 -2.21
CA ALA A 228 3.56 1.96 -2.72
C ALA A 228 3.82 2.28 -4.21
N HIS A 229 2.76 2.43 -4.99
CA HIS A 229 2.83 2.90 -6.38
C HIS A 229 3.46 4.28 -6.47
N GLU A 230 2.92 5.27 -5.74
CA GLU A 230 3.46 6.63 -5.75
C GLU A 230 4.88 6.67 -5.16
N PHE A 231 5.17 5.87 -4.13
CA PHE A 231 6.54 5.77 -3.62
C PHE A 231 7.50 5.24 -4.67
N THR A 232 7.08 4.29 -5.50
CA THR A 232 7.90 3.78 -6.61
C THR A 232 8.26 4.91 -7.59
N HIS A 233 7.34 5.84 -7.87
CA HIS A 233 7.66 7.03 -8.67
C HIS A 233 8.68 7.96 -7.99
N VAL A 234 8.68 8.07 -6.66
CA VAL A 234 9.73 8.82 -5.94
C VAL A 234 11.09 8.19 -6.15
N VAL A 235 11.19 6.86 -6.09
CA VAL A 235 12.44 6.13 -6.35
C VAL A 235 12.87 6.30 -7.80
N GLN A 236 11.96 6.13 -8.75
CA GLN A 236 12.22 6.36 -10.18
C GLN A 236 12.76 7.77 -10.43
N ARG A 237 12.11 8.81 -9.89
CA ARG A 237 12.59 10.20 -10.01
C ARG A 237 13.95 10.39 -9.36
N TYR A 238 14.14 9.90 -8.13
CA TYR A 238 15.40 10.03 -7.40
C TYR A 238 16.57 9.47 -8.21
N GLU A 239 16.39 8.27 -8.76
CA GLU A 239 17.44 7.57 -9.48
C GLU A 239 17.76 8.21 -10.83
N LEU A 240 16.73 8.72 -11.52
CA LEU A 240 16.83 9.32 -12.84
C LEU A 240 17.04 10.85 -12.81
N GLY A 241 17.48 11.41 -11.68
CA GLY A 241 17.85 12.82 -11.57
C GLY A 241 16.64 13.78 -11.62
N ASN A 242 15.59 13.44 -10.87
CA ASN A 242 14.29 14.11 -10.83
C ASN A 242 13.57 14.17 -12.19
N SER A 243 13.82 13.19 -13.06
CA SER A 243 13.12 13.00 -14.33
C SER A 243 12.55 11.60 -14.42
N MET A 244 11.50 11.42 -15.21
CA MET A 244 11.01 10.08 -15.63
C MET A 244 11.03 9.94 -17.15
N GLY A 245 11.63 10.90 -17.86
CA GLY A 245 11.72 10.95 -19.31
C GLY A 245 12.38 9.74 -19.99
N PRO A 246 13.42 9.09 -19.40
CA PRO A 246 14.03 7.90 -20.00
C PRO A 246 13.15 6.64 -20.01
N MET A 247 11.99 6.64 -19.36
CA MET A 247 11.14 5.46 -19.23
C MET A 247 10.02 5.44 -20.26
N LEU A 248 9.80 4.29 -20.88
CA LEU A 248 8.56 3.99 -21.59
C LEU A 248 7.36 4.02 -20.63
N CYS A 249 6.17 4.29 -21.12
CA CYS A 249 4.96 4.35 -20.30
C CYS A 249 4.68 3.05 -19.53
N TRP A 250 4.81 1.90 -20.19
CA TRP A 250 4.61 0.60 -19.52
C TRP A 250 5.69 0.31 -18.47
N VAL A 251 6.90 0.86 -18.64
CA VAL A 251 7.98 0.77 -17.65
C VAL A 251 7.63 1.61 -16.44
N ARG A 252 7.26 2.88 -16.65
CA ARG A 252 6.96 3.83 -15.56
C ARG A 252 5.78 3.37 -14.70
N GLU A 253 4.61 3.24 -15.31
CA GLU A 253 3.35 2.94 -14.60
C GLU A 253 3.27 1.46 -14.22
N GLY A 254 3.69 0.56 -15.12
CA GLY A 254 3.67 -0.86 -14.87
C GLY A 254 4.56 -1.29 -13.71
N ASN A 255 5.74 -0.68 -13.56
CA ASN A 255 6.63 -0.95 -12.43
C ASN A 255 6.02 -0.48 -11.11
N ALA A 256 5.44 0.73 -11.11
CA ALA A 256 4.78 1.30 -9.94
C ALA A 256 3.58 0.45 -9.50
N ASN A 257 2.75 -0.02 -10.43
CA ASN A 257 1.66 -0.95 -10.10
C ASN A 257 2.13 -2.32 -9.64
N TYR A 258 3.19 -2.86 -10.26
CA TYR A 258 3.77 -4.14 -9.88
C TYR A 258 4.21 -4.13 -8.41
N TYR A 259 5.05 -3.16 -8.02
CA TYR A 259 5.45 -3.01 -6.62
C TYR A 259 4.31 -2.58 -5.72
N GLY A 260 3.40 -1.73 -6.22
CA GLY A 260 2.19 -1.30 -5.53
C GLY A 260 1.38 -2.49 -4.99
N TRP A 261 1.02 -3.43 -5.86
CA TRP A 261 0.26 -4.62 -5.45
C TRP A 261 1.07 -5.63 -4.65
N LEU A 262 2.35 -5.82 -4.98
CA LEU A 262 3.22 -6.72 -4.22
C LEU A 262 3.37 -6.26 -2.77
N ILE A 263 3.66 -4.97 -2.55
CA ILE A 263 3.79 -4.40 -1.21
C ILE A 263 2.43 -4.43 -0.50
N ALA A 264 1.33 -4.02 -1.15
CA ALA A 264 0.00 -4.09 -0.55
C ALA A 264 -0.41 -5.53 -0.16
N GLY A 265 -0.03 -6.52 -0.98
CA GLY A 265 -0.36 -7.93 -0.79
C GLY A 265 0.70 -8.76 -0.04
N ARG A 266 1.74 -8.12 0.51
CA ARG A 266 2.91 -8.79 1.11
C ARG A 266 2.57 -9.76 2.24
N ASN A 267 1.51 -9.46 2.99
CA ASN A 267 1.10 -10.23 4.16
C ASN A 267 0.03 -11.28 3.85
N SER A 268 -0.44 -11.36 2.60
CA SER A 268 -1.44 -12.35 2.19
C SER A 268 -1.42 -12.60 0.69
N GLN A 269 -0.99 -13.81 0.30
CA GLN A 269 -1.06 -14.25 -1.09
C GLN A 269 -2.51 -14.26 -1.62
N ALA A 270 -3.50 -14.51 -0.75
CA ALA A 270 -4.91 -14.43 -1.13
C ALA A 270 -5.33 -12.99 -1.48
N ALA A 271 -4.88 -11.99 -0.70
CA ALA A 271 -5.12 -10.58 -1.03
C ALA A 271 -4.43 -10.19 -2.34
N TYR A 272 -3.15 -10.53 -2.50
CA TYR A 272 -2.40 -10.25 -3.72
C TYR A 272 -3.08 -10.87 -4.96
N ARG A 273 -3.47 -12.14 -4.88
CA ARG A 273 -4.26 -12.82 -5.92
C ARG A 273 -5.55 -12.05 -6.21
N ASN A 274 -6.28 -11.68 -5.18
CA ASN A 274 -7.55 -10.98 -5.34
C ASN A 274 -7.39 -9.59 -5.95
N PHE A 275 -6.27 -8.90 -5.69
CA PHE A 275 -6.00 -7.59 -6.29
C PHE A 275 -5.89 -7.68 -7.81
N TRP A 276 -5.21 -8.72 -8.32
CA TRP A 276 -5.17 -8.99 -9.75
C TRP A 276 -6.54 -9.30 -10.34
N LEU A 277 -7.36 -10.09 -9.64
CA LEU A 277 -8.71 -10.39 -10.10
C LEU A 277 -9.61 -9.15 -10.12
N GLN A 278 -9.52 -8.28 -9.10
CA GLN A 278 -10.23 -7.01 -9.07
C GLN A 278 -9.80 -6.12 -10.24
N ALA A 279 -8.50 -5.98 -10.48
CA ALA A 279 -7.95 -5.20 -11.60
C ALA A 279 -8.45 -5.73 -12.96
N LEU A 280 -8.23 -7.02 -13.25
CA LEU A 280 -8.65 -7.63 -14.52
C LEU A 280 -10.17 -7.57 -14.72
N SER A 281 -10.98 -7.65 -13.65
CA SER A 281 -12.44 -7.53 -13.75
C SER A 281 -12.93 -6.13 -14.13
N ARG A 282 -12.11 -5.09 -13.92
CA ARG A 282 -12.48 -3.69 -14.19
C ARG A 282 -12.03 -3.17 -15.55
N ILE A 283 -11.13 -3.86 -16.26
CA ILE A 283 -10.66 -3.44 -17.60
C ILE A 283 -11.82 -3.08 -18.54
N PRO A 284 -12.89 -3.89 -18.71
CA PRO A 284 -13.98 -3.54 -19.62
C PRO A 284 -14.74 -2.27 -19.22
N THR A 285 -14.77 -1.95 -17.92
CA THR A 285 -15.53 -0.82 -17.38
C THR A 285 -14.79 0.51 -17.52
N LEU A 286 -13.51 0.48 -17.90
CA LEU A 286 -12.66 1.65 -18.05
C LEU A 286 -12.47 2.09 -19.51
N ALA A 287 -13.22 1.47 -20.44
CA ALA A 287 -13.40 1.84 -21.85
C ALA A 287 -12.14 1.84 -22.75
N GLU A 288 -10.94 1.50 -22.25
CA GLU A 288 -9.72 1.52 -23.07
C GLU A 288 -9.57 0.30 -23.99
N VAL A 289 -9.87 -0.90 -23.48
CA VAL A 289 -9.87 -2.16 -24.26
C VAL A 289 -11.09 -3.01 -23.86
N PRO A 290 -12.31 -2.66 -24.31
CA PRO A 290 -13.54 -3.30 -23.85
C PRO A 290 -13.59 -4.83 -24.09
N ASP A 291 -12.93 -5.30 -25.16
CA ASP A 291 -12.83 -6.70 -25.56
C ASP A 291 -11.50 -7.36 -25.15
N TYR A 292 -10.82 -6.87 -24.09
CA TYR A 292 -9.49 -7.36 -23.70
C TYR A 292 -9.39 -8.90 -23.57
N GLN A 293 -10.48 -9.57 -23.20
CA GLN A 293 -10.54 -11.03 -23.04
C GLN A 293 -10.43 -11.81 -24.35
N SER A 294 -10.74 -11.20 -25.50
CA SER A 294 -10.64 -11.84 -26.82
C SER A 294 -9.29 -11.59 -27.51
N LYS A 295 -8.48 -10.66 -26.97
CA LYS A 295 -7.22 -10.25 -27.58
C LYS A 295 -6.20 -11.39 -27.58
N SER A 296 -5.52 -11.55 -28.71
CA SER A 296 -4.50 -12.58 -28.90
C SER A 296 -3.18 -12.22 -28.22
N ALA A 297 -2.29 -13.21 -28.07
CA ALA A 297 -0.93 -12.95 -27.62
C ALA A 297 -0.17 -11.97 -28.53
N ALA A 298 -0.42 -12.03 -29.85
CA ALA A 298 0.19 -11.10 -30.82
C ALA A 298 -0.29 -9.66 -30.60
N TYR A 299 -1.58 -9.44 -30.33
CA TYR A 299 -2.10 -8.11 -30.00
C TYR A 299 -1.37 -7.50 -28.80
N TRP A 300 -1.18 -8.30 -27.74
CA TRP A 300 -0.47 -7.82 -26.55
C TRP A 300 1.03 -7.64 -26.77
N ALA A 301 1.66 -8.37 -27.69
CA ALA A 301 3.03 -8.11 -28.09
C ALA A 301 3.14 -6.77 -28.85
N ASP A 302 2.26 -6.55 -29.81
CA ASP A 302 2.18 -5.31 -30.60
C ASP A 302 1.90 -4.08 -29.72
N PHE A 303 1.15 -4.25 -28.62
CA PHE A 303 0.96 -3.18 -27.63
C PHE A 303 2.29 -2.63 -27.10
N PHE A 304 3.27 -3.49 -26.82
CA PHE A 304 4.58 -3.03 -26.35
C PHE A 304 5.40 -2.37 -27.46
N VAL A 305 5.34 -2.92 -28.68
CA VAL A 305 6.01 -2.35 -29.86
C VAL A 305 5.49 -0.94 -30.13
N GLN A 306 4.16 -0.76 -30.15
CA GLN A 306 3.55 0.57 -30.32
C GLN A 306 3.84 1.49 -29.12
N GLY A 307 3.98 0.91 -27.93
CA GLY A 307 4.33 1.63 -26.70
C GLY A 307 5.69 2.30 -26.73
N GLU A 308 6.63 1.87 -27.58
CA GLU A 308 7.94 2.52 -27.75
C GLU A 308 7.84 3.94 -28.31
N LEU A 309 6.76 4.23 -29.04
CA LEU A 309 6.54 5.52 -29.70
C LEU A 309 5.70 6.48 -28.85
N LYS A 310 5.25 6.07 -27.65
CA LYS A 310 4.47 6.92 -26.76
C LYS A 310 5.35 7.95 -26.06
N LYS A 311 4.85 9.18 -25.97
CA LYS A 311 5.50 10.27 -25.25
C LYS A 311 5.28 10.11 -23.74
N PRO A 312 6.16 10.67 -22.90
CA PRO A 312 6.01 10.61 -21.43
C PRO A 312 4.70 11.20 -20.88
N ASN A 313 4.02 12.08 -21.62
CA ASN A 313 2.71 12.63 -21.24
C ASN A 313 1.51 11.81 -21.73
N GLU A 314 1.74 10.65 -22.37
CA GLU A 314 0.69 9.77 -22.92
C GLU A 314 0.56 8.45 -22.15
N CYS A 315 1.08 8.40 -20.91
CA CYS A 315 1.12 7.16 -20.13
C CYS A 315 -0.11 6.93 -19.25
N ASP A 316 -0.97 7.94 -19.10
CA ASP A 316 -2.16 7.91 -18.24
C ASP A 316 -3.21 6.83 -18.59
N PRO A 317 -3.33 6.29 -19.83
CA PRO A 317 -4.22 5.17 -20.08
C PRO A 317 -3.94 4.00 -19.12
N TRP A 318 -4.94 3.61 -18.35
CA TRP A 318 -4.90 2.61 -17.30
C TRP A 318 -4.40 1.25 -17.80
N ILE A 319 -4.61 0.93 -19.07
CA ILE A 319 -4.10 -0.30 -19.68
C ILE A 319 -2.58 -0.38 -19.61
N ASN A 320 -1.85 0.75 -19.69
CA ASN A 320 -0.40 0.77 -19.52
C ASN A 320 0.02 0.26 -18.12
N TYR A 321 -0.79 0.55 -17.10
CA TYR A 321 -0.56 0.20 -15.70
C TYR A 321 -0.68 -1.32 -15.54
N ILE A 322 -1.79 -1.89 -16.05
CA ILE A 322 -2.10 -3.31 -15.84
C ILE A 322 -1.23 -4.21 -16.71
N VAL A 323 -1.10 -3.87 -18.00
CA VAL A 323 -0.30 -4.65 -18.94
C VAL A 323 1.19 -4.50 -18.66
N GLY A 324 1.64 -3.30 -18.29
CA GLY A 324 3.00 -3.06 -17.83
C GLY A 324 3.29 -3.86 -16.55
N ALA A 325 2.39 -3.87 -15.57
CA ALA A 325 2.58 -4.64 -14.34
C ALA A 325 2.63 -6.15 -14.61
N MET A 326 1.86 -6.69 -15.57
CA MET A 326 1.99 -8.09 -16.02
C MET A 326 3.35 -8.35 -16.71
N ALA A 327 3.89 -7.41 -17.48
CA ALA A 327 5.25 -7.53 -17.99
C ALA A 327 6.28 -7.59 -16.86
N PHE A 328 6.13 -6.77 -15.80
CA PHE A 328 7.00 -6.87 -14.62
C PHE A 328 6.80 -8.15 -13.80
N GLN A 329 5.60 -8.72 -13.76
CA GLN A 329 5.42 -10.07 -13.22
C GLN A 329 6.23 -11.09 -14.02
N TYR A 330 6.18 -11.02 -15.35
CA TYR A 330 6.98 -11.91 -16.18
C TYR A 330 8.48 -11.73 -15.91
N LEU A 331 8.95 -10.49 -15.88
CA LEU A 331 10.35 -10.16 -15.62
C LEU A 331 10.77 -10.64 -14.22
N GLY A 332 9.99 -10.34 -13.19
CA GLY A 332 10.29 -10.74 -11.82
C GLY A 332 10.23 -12.24 -11.60
N GLY A 333 9.29 -12.94 -12.25
CA GLY A 333 9.16 -14.39 -12.17
C GLY A 333 10.21 -15.15 -12.97
N THR A 334 10.85 -14.52 -13.97
CA THR A 334 11.83 -15.16 -14.86
C THR A 334 13.28 -14.78 -14.51
N TYR A 335 13.52 -13.51 -14.20
CA TYR A 335 14.87 -12.95 -14.01
C TYR A 335 15.12 -12.45 -12.59
N GLY A 336 14.08 -12.35 -11.76
CA GLY A 336 14.16 -11.92 -10.37
C GLY A 336 14.16 -10.40 -10.17
N ASN A 337 14.10 -9.99 -8.90
CA ASN A 337 13.97 -8.58 -8.53
C ASN A 337 15.24 -7.79 -8.86
N ASP A 338 16.43 -8.34 -8.65
CA ASP A 338 17.69 -7.64 -8.88
C ASP A 338 17.90 -7.23 -10.34
N ALA A 339 17.40 -8.04 -11.29
CA ALA A 339 17.40 -7.69 -12.72
C ALA A 339 16.47 -6.50 -13.02
N ILE A 340 15.29 -6.45 -12.40
CA ILE A 340 14.37 -5.31 -12.49
C ILE A 340 15.03 -4.04 -11.93
N GLN A 341 15.69 -4.16 -10.77
CA GLN A 341 16.37 -3.03 -10.12
C GLN A 341 17.51 -2.51 -11.00
N SER A 342 18.33 -3.42 -11.52
CA SER A 342 19.41 -3.11 -12.46
C SER A 342 18.92 -2.39 -13.71
N PHE A 343 17.75 -2.75 -14.23
CA PHE A 343 17.18 -2.13 -15.42
C PHE A 343 16.93 -0.65 -15.22
N TYR A 344 16.15 -0.24 -14.20
CA TYR A 344 15.84 1.18 -14.07
C TYR A 344 17.06 1.99 -13.58
N MET A 345 17.92 1.46 -12.71
CA MET A 345 19.14 2.16 -12.31
C MET A 345 20.04 2.43 -13.52
N GLY A 346 20.10 1.48 -14.47
CA GLY A 346 20.85 1.63 -15.70
C GLY A 346 20.28 2.69 -16.65
N LEU A 347 19.00 3.08 -16.55
CA LEU A 347 18.40 4.10 -17.41
C LEU A 347 18.94 5.50 -17.14
N LYS A 348 19.42 5.77 -15.92
CA LYS A 348 19.96 7.07 -15.50
C LYS A 348 21.03 7.58 -16.47
N ASP A 349 21.98 6.71 -16.77
CA ASP A 349 23.17 7.02 -17.55
C ASP A 349 23.25 6.23 -18.86
N GLY A 350 22.30 5.32 -19.13
CA GLY A 350 22.31 4.45 -20.30
C GLY A 350 22.33 5.21 -21.64
N TRP A 351 21.80 6.43 -21.66
CA TRP A 351 21.78 7.29 -22.84
C TRP A 351 23.12 7.97 -23.12
N LYS A 352 24.02 8.10 -22.13
CA LYS A 352 25.30 8.79 -22.30
C LYS A 352 26.19 8.04 -23.29
N GLY A 353 26.65 8.74 -24.32
CA GLY A 353 27.45 8.15 -25.40
C GLY A 353 26.64 7.38 -26.46
N VAL A 354 25.31 7.27 -26.28
CA VAL A 354 24.38 6.66 -27.25
C VAL A 354 23.47 7.71 -27.88
N CYS A 355 22.98 8.65 -27.08
CA CYS A 355 22.12 9.76 -27.50
C CYS A 355 22.62 11.08 -26.93
N SER A 356 22.28 12.19 -27.60
CA SER A 356 22.56 13.54 -27.09
C SER A 356 21.76 13.88 -25.83
N TYR A 357 20.56 13.31 -25.69
CA TYR A 357 19.64 13.52 -24.59
C TYR A 357 18.90 12.22 -24.23
N PRO A 358 18.41 12.06 -22.98
CA PRO A 358 17.62 10.90 -22.56
C PRO A 358 16.27 10.76 -23.29
N ILE A 359 15.77 11.88 -23.83
CA ILE A 359 14.59 11.92 -24.69
C ILE A 359 15.05 12.31 -26.10
N SER A 360 14.59 11.59 -27.11
CA SER A 360 14.86 11.89 -28.52
C SER A 360 14.22 13.22 -28.96
N SER A 361 14.62 13.72 -30.13
CA SER A 361 13.99 14.90 -30.75
C SER A 361 12.49 14.71 -31.04
N ALA A 362 12.01 13.47 -31.17
CA ALA A 362 10.60 13.14 -31.33
C ALA A 362 9.79 13.20 -30.02
N GLY A 363 10.44 13.45 -28.88
CA GLY A 363 9.79 13.52 -27.56
C GLY A 363 9.53 12.15 -26.94
N VAL A 364 10.14 11.08 -27.47
CA VAL A 364 10.07 9.70 -26.93
C VAL A 364 11.40 9.29 -26.29
N PRO A 365 11.41 8.32 -25.35
CA PRO A 365 12.64 7.85 -24.73
C PRO A 365 13.70 7.43 -25.76
N CYS A 366 14.97 7.80 -25.52
CA CYS A 366 16.07 7.40 -26.39
C CYS A 366 16.26 5.87 -26.38
N GLU A 367 16.46 5.26 -27.56
CA GLU A 367 16.64 3.80 -27.78
C GLU A 367 17.74 3.13 -26.92
N SER A 368 18.61 3.91 -26.27
CA SER A 368 19.56 3.42 -25.26
C SER A 368 18.93 2.55 -24.17
N TRP A 369 17.63 2.75 -23.86
CA TRP A 369 16.91 1.92 -22.91
C TRP A 369 16.93 0.44 -23.31
N LYS A 370 17.00 0.11 -24.61
CA LYS A 370 17.11 -1.27 -25.13
C LYS A 370 18.45 -1.92 -24.78
N ILE A 371 19.53 -1.12 -24.79
CA ILE A 371 20.86 -1.57 -24.38
C ILE A 371 20.85 -1.89 -22.89
N VAL A 372 20.27 -1.00 -22.08
CA VAL A 372 20.11 -1.20 -20.63
C VAL A 372 19.24 -2.43 -20.34
N PHE A 373 18.15 -2.59 -21.08
CA PHE A 373 17.27 -3.75 -20.99
C PHE A 373 18.02 -5.05 -21.27
N LYS A 374 18.76 -5.12 -22.39
CA LYS A 374 19.58 -6.28 -22.74
C LYS A 374 20.64 -6.57 -21.69
N LYS A 375 21.29 -5.55 -21.15
CA LYS A 375 22.28 -5.71 -20.07
C LYS A 375 21.66 -6.32 -18.81
N SER A 376 20.43 -5.93 -18.49
CA SER A 376 19.76 -6.32 -17.24
C SER A 376 19.11 -7.70 -17.31
N PHE A 377 18.56 -8.07 -18.47
CA PHE A 377 17.81 -9.33 -18.64
C PHE A 377 18.52 -10.36 -19.52
N GLY A 378 19.64 -10.00 -20.15
CA GLY A 378 20.38 -10.89 -21.07
C GLY A 378 19.69 -11.10 -22.43
N VAL A 379 18.55 -10.46 -22.68
CA VAL A 379 17.73 -10.59 -23.89
C VAL A 379 17.21 -9.22 -24.33
N THR A 380 16.94 -9.05 -25.63
CA THR A 380 16.39 -7.79 -26.14
C THR A 380 14.89 -7.68 -25.84
N PRO A 381 14.33 -6.47 -25.77
CA PRO A 381 12.88 -6.29 -25.61
C PRO A 381 12.08 -6.95 -26.75
N GLU A 382 12.56 -6.90 -27.99
CA GLU A 382 11.91 -7.54 -29.15
C GLU A 382 11.80 -9.06 -29.00
N GLN A 383 12.78 -9.69 -28.33
CA GLN A 383 12.73 -11.12 -27.99
C GLN A 383 11.73 -11.43 -26.87
N LEU A 384 11.40 -10.45 -26.02
CA LEU A 384 10.48 -10.61 -24.89
C LEU A 384 9.05 -10.17 -25.17
N TYR A 385 8.78 -9.24 -26.08
CA TYR A 385 7.41 -8.81 -26.36
C TYR A 385 6.47 -9.96 -26.75
N PRO A 386 6.87 -10.94 -27.60
CA PRO A 386 6.03 -12.12 -27.84
C PRO A 386 5.76 -12.93 -26.56
N LYS A 387 6.73 -13.03 -25.65
CA LYS A 387 6.59 -13.75 -24.38
C LYS A 387 5.71 -13.00 -23.39
N PHE A 388 5.82 -11.68 -23.33
CA PHE A 388 4.90 -10.82 -22.58
C PHE A 388 3.48 -11.01 -23.10
N GLY A 389 3.28 -10.94 -24.41
CA GLY A 389 1.96 -11.12 -25.02
C GLY A 389 1.35 -12.49 -24.73
N GLN A 390 2.15 -13.56 -24.79
CA GLN A 390 1.73 -14.92 -24.38
C GLN A 390 1.34 -14.99 -22.91
N TYR A 391 2.16 -14.42 -22.03
CA TYR A 391 1.92 -14.40 -20.59
C TYR A 391 0.65 -13.63 -20.23
N ILE A 392 0.46 -12.44 -20.81
CA ILE A 392 -0.72 -11.60 -20.59
C ILE A 392 -1.99 -12.33 -21.04
N ALA A 393 -2.00 -12.92 -22.23
CA ALA A 393 -3.14 -13.71 -22.70
C ALA A 393 -3.44 -14.90 -21.76
N ALA A 394 -2.40 -15.52 -21.21
CA ALA A 394 -2.54 -16.60 -20.23
C ALA A 394 -3.10 -16.10 -18.88
N GLU A 395 -2.66 -14.97 -18.35
CA GLU A 395 -3.17 -14.38 -17.11
C GLU A 395 -4.64 -13.96 -17.25
N ILE A 396 -5.00 -13.34 -18.38
CA ILE A 396 -6.39 -12.98 -18.68
C ILE A 396 -7.28 -14.24 -18.72
N LYS A 397 -6.79 -15.31 -19.37
CA LYS A 397 -7.49 -16.60 -19.40
C LYS A 397 -7.57 -17.24 -18.01
N TRP A 398 -6.50 -17.16 -17.22
CA TRP A 398 -6.46 -17.67 -15.85
C TRP A 398 -7.50 -16.96 -14.97
N ALA A 399 -7.68 -15.65 -15.10
CA ALA A 399 -8.64 -14.89 -14.30
C ALA A 399 -10.11 -15.24 -14.62
N LYS A 400 -10.39 -15.76 -15.82
CA LYS A 400 -11.75 -16.03 -16.29
C LYS A 400 -12.47 -17.03 -15.37
N GLY A 401 -13.64 -16.63 -14.87
CA GLY A 401 -14.49 -17.46 -14.02
C GLY A 401 -14.04 -17.59 -12.57
N LYS A 402 -12.96 -16.92 -12.15
CA LYS A 402 -12.51 -16.91 -10.76
C LYS A 402 -13.34 -15.96 -9.92
N LYS A 403 -13.62 -16.35 -8.67
CA LYS A 403 -14.30 -15.49 -7.70
C LYS A 403 -13.45 -14.27 -7.37
N VAL A 404 -14.04 -13.08 -7.51
CA VAL A 404 -13.48 -11.79 -7.07
C VAL A 404 -14.12 -11.40 -5.75
N TYR A 405 -13.30 -11.16 -4.73
CA TYR A 405 -13.75 -10.69 -3.42
C TYR A 405 -13.75 -9.16 -3.39
N TRP A 406 -14.78 -8.56 -2.81
CA TRP A 406 -14.91 -7.11 -2.63
C TRP A 406 -15.26 -6.77 -1.18
N ASN A 407 -15.02 -5.52 -0.78
CA ASN A 407 -15.47 -4.96 0.51
C ASN A 407 -15.13 -5.87 1.71
N GLN A 408 -16.13 -6.23 2.52
CA GLN A 408 -15.97 -7.06 3.71
C GLN A 408 -15.37 -8.45 3.41
N GLU A 409 -15.62 -9.05 2.24
CA GLU A 409 -14.97 -10.33 1.91
C GLU A 409 -13.49 -10.12 1.61
N ALA A 410 -13.14 -9.05 0.89
CA ALA A 410 -11.75 -8.73 0.59
C ALA A 410 -10.95 -8.36 1.85
N LEU A 411 -11.58 -7.70 2.84
CA LEU A 411 -10.95 -7.42 4.13
C LEU A 411 -10.59 -8.67 4.93
N LYS A 412 -11.31 -9.79 4.75
CA LYS A 412 -10.97 -11.05 5.43
C LYS A 412 -9.69 -11.68 4.91
N ILE A 413 -9.31 -11.36 3.67
CA ILE A 413 -8.08 -11.86 3.04
C ILE A 413 -6.94 -10.85 3.06
N ALA A 414 -7.21 -9.58 3.36
CA ALA A 414 -6.21 -8.51 3.45
C ALA A 414 -6.02 -8.06 4.91
N PRO A 415 -5.33 -8.85 5.75
CA PRO A 415 -5.15 -8.51 7.15
C PRO A 415 -4.33 -7.23 7.29
N ILE A 416 -4.72 -6.39 8.25
CA ILE A 416 -3.92 -5.22 8.63
C ILE A 416 -2.55 -5.73 9.14
N PRO A 417 -1.44 -5.28 8.53
CA PRO A 417 -0.07 -5.51 8.97
C PRO A 417 0.08 -5.23 10.47
N LYS A 418 0.83 -6.11 11.15
CA LYS A 418 1.18 -5.98 12.58
C LYS A 418 2.68 -5.68 12.78
N ASP A 419 3.44 -5.75 11.70
CA ASP A 419 4.89 -5.57 11.61
C ASP A 419 5.33 -4.10 11.62
#